data_AF-A0A3D4CYG1-F1
#
_entry.id   AF-A0A3D4CYG1-F1
#
_cell.length_a   1.000
_cell.length_b   1.000
_cell.length_c   1.000
_cell.angle_alpha   90.00
_cell.angle_beta   90.00
_cell.angle_gamma   90.00
#
_symmetry.space_group_name_H-M   'P 1'
#
loop_
_entity.id
_entity.type
_entity.pdbx_description
1 polymer ?
#
loop_
_entity_poly.entity_id
_entity_poly.type
_entity_poly.pdbx_seq_one_letter_code
_entity_poly.pdbx_strand_id
1 'polypeptide(L)'
;DKATAALVKDLKERGLLEDTLIIWGGEFGRTPMAQGSGRDHHIQAFSVWMAGAGIKGGASWGATDELGYAVAKDHVSVHDLHATMLKQLGINHERLTYRFQGLDFRLTGVEKARIVEEVLA
;
A
#
# COMPACT_ATOMS: atom_id res chain seq x y z
N ASP A 1 -9.05 9.57 -12.47
CA ASP A 1 -7.61 9.94 -12.41
C ASP A 1 -7.37 11.46 -12.44
N LYS A 2 -8.11 12.26 -13.24
CA LYS A 2 -7.91 13.73 -13.34
C LYS A 2 -7.83 14.48 -12.01
N ALA A 3 -8.71 14.17 -11.06
CA ALA A 3 -8.71 14.82 -9.73
C ALA A 3 -7.45 14.49 -8.92
N THR A 4 -7.02 13.23 -8.94
CA THR A 4 -5.78 12.78 -8.29
C THR A 4 -4.56 13.46 -8.91
N ALA A 5 -4.52 13.55 -10.24
CA ALA A 5 -3.44 14.22 -10.96
C ALA A 5 -3.35 15.71 -10.58
N ALA A 6 -4.50 16.40 -10.47
CA ALA A 6 -4.56 17.78 -10.00
C ALA A 6 -4.03 17.92 -8.56
N LEU A 7 -4.46 17.06 -7.64
CA LEU A 7 -3.97 17.06 -6.25
C LEU A 7 -2.44 16.93 -6.18
N VAL A 8 -1.86 15.95 -6.90
CA VAL A 8 -0.41 15.72 -6.91
C VAL A 8 0.33 16.92 -7.50
N LYS A 9 -0.20 17.50 -8.58
CA LYS A 9 0.38 18.69 -9.22
C LYS A 9 0.35 19.89 -8.28
N ASP A 10 -0.79 20.15 -7.65
CA ASP A 10 -0.96 21.29 -6.74
C ASP A 10 -0.05 21.17 -5.51
N LEU A 11 0.09 19.97 -4.94
CA LEU A 11 1.03 19.70 -3.84
C LEU A 11 2.48 19.94 -4.27
N LYS A 12 2.85 19.51 -5.49
CA LYS A 12 4.19 19.74 -6.04
C LYS A 12 4.47 21.22 -6.27
N GLU A 13 3.55 21.95 -6.88
CA GLU A 13 3.67 23.40 -7.15
C GLU A 13 3.81 24.21 -5.86
N ARG A 14 3.21 23.74 -4.76
CA ARG A 14 3.29 24.36 -3.44
C ARG A 14 4.49 23.88 -2.60
N GLY A 15 5.30 22.97 -3.13
CA GLY A 15 6.43 22.37 -2.40
C GLY A 15 6.02 21.47 -1.23
N LEU A 16 4.76 21.02 -1.19
CA LEU A 16 4.20 20.20 -0.10
C LEU A 16 4.29 18.69 -0.39
N LEU A 17 4.56 18.30 -1.63
CA LEU A 17 4.59 16.89 -2.03
C LEU A 17 5.68 16.10 -1.29
N GLU A 18 6.82 16.72 -1.01
CA GLU A 18 7.95 16.06 -0.34
C GLU A 18 7.63 15.69 1.12
N ASP A 19 6.66 16.37 1.75
CA ASP A 19 6.24 16.12 3.13
C ASP A 19 4.85 15.46 3.21
N THR A 20 4.24 15.11 2.07
CA THR A 20 2.89 14.53 2.02
C THR A 20 2.94 13.12 1.42
N LEU A 21 2.60 12.12 2.23
CA LEU A 21 2.38 10.75 1.73
C LEU A 21 0.99 10.66 1.10
N ILE A 22 0.95 10.39 -0.21
CA ILE A 22 -0.29 10.12 -0.95
C ILE A 22 -0.40 8.62 -1.16
N ILE A 23 -1.58 8.08 -0.86
CA ILE A 23 -1.94 6.69 -1.14
C ILE A 23 -3.24 6.71 -1.94
N TRP A 24 -3.24 6.00 -3.06
CA TRP A 24 -4.37 5.89 -3.95
C TRP A 24 -4.63 4.42 -4.27
N GLY A 25 -5.80 3.91 -3.90
CA GLY A 25 -6.16 2.51 -4.11
C GLY A 25 -7.57 2.21 -3.63
N GLY A 26 -7.94 0.94 -3.70
CA GLY A 26 -9.16 0.40 -3.08
C GLY A 26 -8.84 -0.47 -1.87
N GLU A 27 -9.89 -0.98 -1.22
CA GLU A 27 -9.78 -1.91 -0.08
C GLU A 27 -9.46 -3.35 -0.53
N PHE A 28 -9.84 -3.70 -1.76
CA PHE A 28 -9.69 -5.02 -2.35
C PHE A 28 -9.61 -4.91 -3.87
N GLY A 29 -9.19 -6.00 -4.51
CA GLY A 29 -9.13 -6.08 -5.96
C GLY A 29 -10.48 -6.42 -6.58
N ARG A 30 -10.46 -6.60 -7.90
CA ARG A 30 -11.58 -7.20 -8.64
C ARG A 30 -11.11 -8.47 -9.33
N THR A 31 -11.97 -9.48 -9.40
CA THR A 31 -11.62 -10.75 -10.06
C THR A 31 -11.23 -10.48 -11.51
N PRO A 32 -10.26 -11.18 -12.09
CA PRO A 32 -9.94 -11.03 -13.51
C PRO A 32 -11.04 -11.61 -14.42
N MET A 33 -11.88 -12.49 -13.86
CA MET A 33 -13.02 -13.09 -14.54
C MET A 33 -14.30 -12.27 -14.31
N ALA A 34 -15.17 -12.26 -15.31
CA ALA A 34 -16.52 -11.71 -15.19
C ALA A 34 -17.43 -12.65 -14.37
N GLN A 35 -18.28 -12.06 -13.55
CA GLN A 35 -19.46 -12.69 -12.94
C GLN A 35 -20.70 -11.89 -13.35
N GLY A 36 -21.34 -12.32 -14.44
CA GLY A 36 -22.47 -11.60 -15.05
C GLY A 36 -22.02 -10.33 -15.77
N SER A 37 -22.59 -9.18 -15.39
CA SER A 37 -22.30 -7.88 -16.02
C SER A 37 -21.10 -7.13 -15.43
N GLY A 38 -20.39 -7.75 -14.47
CA GLY A 38 -19.25 -7.14 -13.80
C GLY A 38 -18.20 -8.14 -13.35
N ARG A 39 -17.24 -7.68 -12.55
CA ARG A 39 -16.24 -8.51 -11.85
C ARG A 39 -16.66 -8.58 -10.38
N ASP A 40 -16.22 -9.54 -9.58
CA ASP A 40 -16.53 -9.62 -8.13
C ASP A 40 -15.41 -9.00 -7.27
N HIS A 41 -15.62 -8.89 -5.95
CA HIS A 41 -14.59 -8.58 -4.96
C HIS A 41 -13.48 -9.63 -5.00
N HIS A 42 -12.23 -9.19 -4.89
CA HIS A 42 -11.09 -10.08 -4.97
C HIS A 42 -10.08 -9.81 -3.87
N ILE A 43 -10.02 -10.74 -2.94
CA ILE A 43 -9.17 -10.65 -1.75
C ILE A 43 -7.75 -11.17 -2.00
N GLN A 44 -7.51 -11.86 -3.12
CA GLN A 44 -6.23 -12.51 -3.39
C GLN A 44 -5.15 -11.53 -3.87
N ALA A 45 -5.54 -10.42 -4.50
CA ALA A 45 -4.61 -9.42 -4.99
C ALA A 45 -5.32 -8.09 -5.26
N PHE A 46 -4.64 -6.99 -4.96
CA PHE A 46 -5.03 -5.63 -5.34
C PHE A 46 -3.78 -4.76 -5.50
N SER A 47 -3.95 -3.57 -6.07
CA SER A 47 -2.85 -2.63 -6.27
C SER A 47 -3.13 -1.30 -5.58
N VAL A 48 -2.06 -0.72 -5.05
CA VAL A 48 -2.04 0.64 -4.51
C VAL A 48 -0.98 1.44 -5.25
N TRP A 49 -1.24 2.73 -5.41
CA TRP A 49 -0.29 3.70 -5.92
C TRP A 49 0.09 4.66 -4.80
N MET A 50 1.37 5.01 -4.72
CA MET A 50 1.88 5.92 -3.70
C MET A 50 2.76 7.00 -4.31
N ALA A 51 2.81 8.17 -3.68
CA ALA A 51 3.69 9.28 -4.07
C ALA A 51 3.98 10.23 -2.90
N GLY A 52 5.02 11.04 -3.06
CA GLY A 52 5.44 12.03 -2.05
C GLY A 52 6.10 11.38 -0.84
N ALA A 53 6.48 12.19 0.15
CA ALA A 53 7.06 11.73 1.41
C ALA A 53 8.09 10.60 1.26
N GLY A 54 9.10 10.76 0.41
CA GLY A 54 10.18 9.78 0.23
C GLY A 54 9.82 8.49 -0.51
N ILE A 55 8.66 8.41 -1.17
CA ILE A 55 8.32 7.29 -2.06
C ILE A 55 9.08 7.39 -3.37
N LYS A 56 9.66 6.28 -3.82
CA LYS A 56 10.43 6.17 -5.06
C LYS A 56 9.53 6.32 -6.29
N GLY A 57 9.70 7.42 -7.01
CA GLY A 57 9.00 7.66 -8.27
C GLY A 57 9.41 6.68 -9.39
N GLY A 58 8.46 6.33 -10.26
CA GLY A 58 8.71 5.49 -11.45
C GLY A 58 8.99 4.01 -11.15
N ALA A 59 8.80 3.57 -9.90
CA ALA A 59 8.93 2.17 -9.51
C ALA A 59 7.59 1.43 -9.56
N SER A 60 7.66 0.12 -9.72
CA SER A 60 6.54 -0.81 -9.52
C SER A 60 7.08 -2.04 -8.80
N TRP A 61 6.33 -2.56 -7.84
CA TRP A 61 6.75 -3.66 -6.99
C TRP A 61 5.60 -4.64 -6.78
N GLY A 62 5.90 -5.93 -6.83
CA GLY A 62 4.89 -6.99 -6.86
C GLY A 62 4.35 -7.24 -8.26
N ALA A 63 3.90 -8.47 -8.50
CA ALA A 63 3.17 -8.84 -9.70
C ALA A 63 2.19 -9.98 -9.40
N THR A 64 1.04 -9.95 -10.06
CA THR A 64 0.12 -11.09 -10.09
C THR A 64 0.59 -12.14 -11.09
N ASP A 65 -0.02 -13.32 -11.03
CA ASP A 65 0.09 -14.34 -12.08
C ASP A 65 -0.43 -13.81 -13.43
N GLU A 66 -0.23 -14.61 -14.49
CA GLU A 66 -0.61 -14.28 -15.87
C GLU A 66 -2.12 -14.02 -16.03
N LEU A 67 -2.94 -14.56 -15.13
CA LEU A 67 -4.38 -14.36 -15.13
C LEU A 67 -4.81 -13.14 -14.31
N GLY A 68 -3.90 -12.52 -13.56
CA GLY A 68 -4.24 -11.44 -12.63
C GLY A 68 -4.97 -11.93 -11.38
N TYR A 69 -4.83 -13.21 -11.01
CA TYR A 69 -5.61 -13.82 -9.93
C TYR A 69 -4.89 -13.77 -8.59
N ALA A 70 -3.74 -14.42 -8.44
CA ALA A 70 -2.97 -14.41 -7.20
C ALA A 70 -1.67 -13.62 -7.36
N VAL A 71 -1.07 -13.20 -6.25
CA VAL A 71 0.27 -12.61 -6.25
C VAL A 71 1.29 -13.70 -6.60
N ALA A 72 2.04 -13.49 -7.68
CA ALA A 72 3.05 -14.43 -8.17
C ALA A 72 4.48 -14.01 -7.81
N LYS A 73 4.73 -12.70 -7.61
CA LYS A 73 6.06 -12.17 -7.35
C LYS A 73 6.04 -11.06 -6.31
N ASP A 74 7.10 -11.02 -5.50
CA ASP A 74 7.44 -9.88 -4.63
C ASP A 74 6.28 -9.42 -3.75
N HIS A 75 5.62 -10.38 -3.09
CA HIS A 75 4.42 -10.15 -2.29
C HIS A 75 4.60 -9.06 -1.22
N VAL A 76 3.55 -8.26 -1.06
CA VAL A 76 3.41 -7.21 -0.05
C VAL A 76 2.05 -7.42 0.61
N SER A 77 2.07 -7.74 1.91
CA SER A 77 0.84 -7.79 2.70
C SER A 77 0.35 -6.38 3.05
N VAL A 78 -0.90 -6.25 3.48
CA VAL A 78 -1.42 -4.99 4.05
C VAL A 78 -0.62 -4.57 5.29
N HIS A 79 -0.10 -5.54 6.05
CA HIS A 79 0.77 -5.29 7.20
C HIS A 79 2.09 -4.64 6.79
N ASP A 80 2.72 -5.12 5.71
CA ASP A 80 3.95 -4.55 5.15
C ASP A 80 3.71 -3.13 4.60
N LEU A 81 2.56 -2.93 3.92
CA LEU A 81 2.16 -1.61 3.44
C LEU A 81 2.02 -0.62 4.59
N HIS A 82 1.26 -0.98 5.64
CA HIS A 82 1.10 -0.12 6.82
C HIS A 82 2.42 0.12 7.56
N ALA A 83 3.30 -0.88 7.68
CA ALA A 83 4.62 -0.71 8.28
C ALA A 83 5.46 0.32 7.51
N THR A 84 5.42 0.23 6.18
CA THR A 84 6.11 1.16 5.27
C THR A 84 5.55 2.58 5.39
N MET A 85 4.22 2.73 5.45
CA MET A 85 3.57 4.03 5.68
C MET A 85 3.99 4.65 7.01
N LEU A 86 3.95 3.87 8.10
CA LEU A 86 4.34 4.35 9.42
C LEU A 86 5.80 4.79 9.45
N LYS A 87 6.70 4.07 8.75
CA LYS A 87 8.09 4.49 8.58
C LYS A 87 8.20 5.88 7.94
N GLN A 88 7.48 6.14 6.85
CA GLN A 88 7.50 7.45 6.18
C GLN A 88 6.93 8.57 7.07
N LEU A 89 6.06 8.23 8.02
CA LEU A 89 5.58 9.15 9.05
C LEU A 89 6.55 9.31 10.24
N GLY A 90 7.73 8.69 10.20
CA GLY A 90 8.72 8.71 11.29
C GLY A 90 8.34 7.82 12.49
N ILE A 91 7.38 6.92 12.32
CA ILE A 91 6.86 6.04 13.38
C ILE A 91 7.43 4.64 13.19
N ASN A 92 8.15 4.14 14.19
CA ASN A 92 8.50 2.72 14.24
C ASN A 92 7.24 1.90 14.57
N HIS A 93 6.77 1.09 13.62
CA HIS A 93 5.52 0.31 13.73
C HIS A 93 5.54 -0.81 14.78
N GLU A 94 6.71 -1.18 15.29
CA GLU A 94 6.85 -2.14 16.40
C GLU A 94 6.70 -1.48 17.77
N ARG A 95 6.89 -0.15 17.83
CA ARG A 95 6.54 0.66 19.00
C ARG A 95 5.02 0.83 18.99
N LEU A 96 4.41 0.94 20.17
CA LEU A 96 2.94 0.88 20.38
C LEU A 96 2.36 -0.56 20.35
N THR A 97 3.13 -1.52 20.87
CA THR A 97 2.63 -2.87 21.12
C THR A 97 1.80 -2.92 22.40
N TYR A 98 0.61 -3.54 22.35
CA TYR A 98 -0.24 -3.79 23.52
C TYR A 98 -0.62 -5.27 23.61
N ARG A 99 -0.46 -5.86 24.80
CA ARG A 99 -0.80 -7.27 25.05
C ARG A 99 -2.31 -7.41 25.23
N PHE A 100 -2.96 -8.16 24.35
CA PHE A 100 -4.39 -8.45 24.44
C PHE A 100 -4.66 -9.90 24.06
N GLN A 101 -5.44 -10.63 24.87
CA GLN A 101 -5.81 -12.03 24.62
C GLN A 101 -4.62 -12.95 24.25
N GLY A 102 -3.44 -12.73 24.85
CA GLY A 102 -2.25 -13.55 24.60
C GLY A 102 -1.46 -13.20 23.34
N LEU A 103 -1.85 -12.16 22.62
CA LEU A 103 -1.18 -11.65 21.42
C LEU A 103 -0.61 -10.25 21.66
N ASP A 104 0.47 -9.95 20.94
CA ASP A 104 1.09 -8.64 20.92
C ASP A 104 0.50 -7.81 19.77
N PHE A 105 -0.57 -7.09 20.05
CA PHE A 105 -1.26 -6.27 19.04
C PHE A 105 -0.45 -5.01 18.71
N ARG A 106 -0.37 -4.69 17.42
CA ARG A 106 0.27 -3.49 16.87
C ARG A 106 -0.63 -2.87 15.80
N LEU A 107 -0.32 -1.64 15.38
CA LEU A 107 -0.99 -0.99 14.24
C LEU A 107 -0.81 -1.78 12.93
N THR A 108 0.24 -2.61 12.86
CA THR A 108 0.55 -3.49 11.74
C THR A 108 0.08 -4.93 11.96
N GLY A 109 -0.83 -5.16 12.91
CA GLY A 109 -1.34 -6.49 13.24
C GLY A 109 -0.46 -7.25 14.23
N VAL A 110 -0.69 -8.56 14.31
CA VAL A 110 0.04 -9.48 15.22
C VAL A 110 1.16 -10.22 14.51
N GLU A 111 1.08 -10.29 13.18
CA GLU A 111 2.08 -10.94 12.35
C GLU A 111 3.30 -10.03 12.14
N LYS A 112 4.41 -10.63 11.70
CA LYS A 112 5.58 -9.84 11.32
C LYS A 112 5.28 -9.10 10.03
N ALA A 113 5.55 -7.80 10.03
CA ALA A 113 5.53 -6.95 8.85
C ALA A 113 6.96 -6.49 8.54
N ARG A 114 7.31 -6.43 7.26
CA ARG A 114 8.55 -5.81 6.79
C ARG A 114 8.25 -4.43 6.22
N ILE A 115 9.24 -3.56 6.30
CA ILE A 115 9.28 -2.35 5.48
C ILE A 115 9.63 -2.76 4.05
N VAL A 116 8.88 -2.24 3.07
CA VAL A 116 9.16 -2.44 1.64
C VAL A 116 10.16 -1.37 1.21
N GLU A 117 11.45 -1.59 1.49
CA GLU A 117 12.52 -0.63 1.18
C GLU A 117 12.63 -0.37 -0.34
N GLU A 118 12.19 -1.31 -1.18
CA GLU A 118 12.31 -1.23 -2.63
C GLU A 118 11.45 -0.11 -3.26
N VAL A 119 10.43 0.37 -2.54
CA VAL A 119 9.55 1.47 -2.96
C VAL A 119 9.90 2.82 -2.33
N LEU A 120 11.01 2.90 -1.58
CA LEU A 120 11.48 4.12 -0.93
C LEU A 120 12.67 4.74 -1.70
N ALA A 121 12.81 6.06 -1.61
CA ALA A 121 13.84 6.86 -2.30
C ALA A 121 15.15 6.99 -1.51
#